data_AF-W4M6R4-F1
#
_entry.id   AF-W4M6R4-F1
#
_cell.length_a   1.000
_cell.length_b   1.000
_cell.length_c   1.000
_cell.angle_alpha   90.00
_cell.angle_beta   90.00
_cell.angle_gamma   90.00
#
_symmetry.space_group_name_H-M   'P 1'
#
loop_
_entity.id
_entity.type
_entity.pdbx_description
1 polymer ?
#
loop_
_entity_poly.entity_id
_entity_poly.type
_entity_poly.pdbx_seq_one_letter_code
_entity_poly.pdbx_strand_id
1 'polypeptide(L)' 'MELSQKRTLGVLQYVLSQRDPTVSAHLDWLREHTTANGLSFSKRIMRDEKEDREASRRVEFRVRTQAERQIRKILEM' A
#
# COMPACT_ATOMS: atom_id res chain seq x y z
N MET A 1 3.51 -1.09 -16.80
CA MET A 1 2.70 -1.53 -15.63
C MET A 1 3.27 -2.78 -14.96
N GLU A 2 3.65 -3.80 -15.71
CA GLU A 2 4.17 -5.07 -15.17
C GLU A 2 5.27 -4.90 -14.10
N LEU A 3 6.29 -4.07 -14.36
CA LEU A 3 7.37 -3.81 -13.40
C LEU A 3 6.86 -3.28 -12.05
N SER A 4 5.92 -2.34 -12.04
CA SER A 4 5.37 -1.79 -10.79
C SER A 4 4.53 -2.80 -10.03
N GLN A 5 3.82 -3.69 -10.74
CA GLN A 5 3.07 -4.78 -10.10
C GLN A 5 4.04 -5.80 -9.48
N LYS A 6 5.05 -6.25 -10.24
CA LYS A 6 6.11 -7.15 -9.75
C LYS A 6 6.82 -6.60 -8.51
N ARG A 7 7.16 -5.30 -8.51
CA ARG A 7 7.79 -4.64 -7.36
C ARG A 7 6.89 -4.66 -6.12
N THR A 8 5.61 -4.33 -6.28
CA THR A 8 4.67 -4.30 -5.14
C THR A 8 4.38 -5.71 -4.62
N LEU A 9 4.24 -6.69 -5.52
CA LEU A 9 4.07 -8.10 -5.16
C LEU A 9 5.29 -8.64 -4.41
N GLY A 10 6.52 -8.35 -4.88
CA GLY A 10 7.74 -8.78 -4.20
C GLY A 10 7.86 -8.23 -2.78
N VAL A 11 7.47 -6.96 -2.57
CA VAL A 11 7.41 -6.38 -1.22
C VAL A 11 6.38 -7.09 -0.35
N LEU A 12 5.17 -7.35 -0.87
CA LEU A 12 4.14 -8.09 -0.13
C LEU A 12 4.61 -9.50 0.25
N GLN A 13 5.23 -10.23 -0.69
CA GLN A 13 5.79 -11.57 -0.44
C GLN A 13 6.89 -11.55 0.62
N TYR A 14 7.75 -10.53 0.60
CA TYR A 14 8.77 -10.36 1.63
C TYR A 14 8.14 -10.17 3.01
N VAL A 15 7.15 -9.28 3.13
CA VAL A 15 6.44 -9.03 4.39
C VAL A 15 5.75 -10.29 4.91
N LEU A 16 5.03 -11.02 4.04
CA LEU A 16 4.33 -12.25 4.42
C LEU A 16 5.24 -13.44 4.71
N SER A 17 6.52 -13.39 4.32
CA SER A 17 7.50 -14.45 4.60
C SER A 17 8.36 -14.18 5.84
N GLN A 18 8.17 -13.03 6.51
CA GLN A 18 8.87 -12.74 7.75
C GLN A 18 8.50 -13.74 8.84
N ARG A 19 9.49 -14.25 9.57
CA ARG A 19 9.31 -15.13 10.74
C ARG A 19 9.01 -14.36 12.01
N ASP A 20 8.44 -13.17 11.87
CA ASP A 20 8.04 -12.35 12.99
C ASP A 20 6.79 -12.98 13.65
N PRO A 21 6.77 -13.13 14.99
CA PRO A 21 5.64 -13.75 15.69
C PRO A 21 4.31 -13.01 15.48
N THR A 22 4.33 -11.68 15.39
CA THR A 22 3.14 -10.87 15.15
C THR A 22 2.63 -11.07 13.72
N VAL A 23 3.52 -11.09 12.73
CA VAL A 23 3.14 -11.41 11.33
C VAL A 23 2.54 -12.82 11.24
N SER A 24 3.17 -13.79 11.90
CA SER A 24 2.72 -15.18 11.89
C SER A 24 1.34 -15.35 12.53
N ALA A 25 1.08 -14.66 13.64
CA ALA A 25 -0.20 -14.71 14.34
C ALA A 25 -1.35 -14.06 13.55
N HIS A 26 -1.05 -13.14 12.62
CA HIS A 26 -2.04 -12.38 11.86
C HIS A 26 -2.01 -12.67 10.35
N LEU A 27 -1.38 -13.76 9.91
CA LEU A 27 -1.13 -14.03 8.50
C LEU A 27 -2.40 -14.07 7.64
N ASP A 28 -3.44 -14.74 8.14
CA ASP A 28 -4.72 -14.85 7.43
C ASP A 28 -5.46 -13.51 7.38
N TRP A 29 -5.44 -12.75 8.48
CA TRP A 29 -5.98 -11.40 8.51
C TRP A 29 -5.26 -10.48 7.51
N LEU A 30 -3.93 -10.54 7.45
CA LEU A 30 -3.13 -9.77 6.50
C LEU A 30 -3.46 -10.13 5.05
N ARG A 31 -3.65 -11.42 4.72
CA ARG A 31 -4.01 -11.87 3.37
C ARG A 31 -5.38 -11.35 2.93
N GLU A 32 -6.35 -11.31 3.84
CA GLU A 32 -7.70 -10.83 3.55
C GLU A 32 -7.74 -9.30 3.37
N HIS A 33 -6.93 -8.56 4.14
CA HIS A 33 -7.03 -7.09 4.22
C HIS A 33 -5.96 -6.34 3.43
N THR A 34 -4.97 -7.03 2.84
CA THR A 34 -3.86 -6.40 2.12
C THR A 34 -3.96 -6.65 0.62
N THR A 35 -3.69 -5.63 -0.18
CA THR A 35 -3.61 -5.74 -1.64
C THR A 35 -2.30 -5.14 -2.14
N ALA A 36 -1.73 -5.73 -3.20
CA ALA A 36 -0.54 -5.23 -3.88
C ALA A 36 -0.94 -4.67 -5.26
N ASN A 37 -0.95 -3.34 -5.40
CA ASN A 37 -1.37 -2.67 -6.63
C ASN A 37 -0.20 -1.95 -7.30
N GLY A 38 0.13 -2.32 -8.54
CA GLY A 38 1.11 -1.60 -9.35
C GLY A 38 0.48 -0.46 -10.13
N LEU A 39 0.75 0.79 -9.71
CA LEU A 39 0.18 1.99 -10.34
C LEU A 39 1.02 2.57 -11.49
N SER A 40 2.22 2.05 -11.74
CA SER A 40 3.12 2.46 -12.83
C SER A 40 3.20 3.99 -13.00
N PHE A 41 3.16 4.48 -14.24
CA PHE A 41 3.27 5.90 -14.59
C PHE A 41 2.02 6.74 -14.27
N SER A 42 0.97 6.17 -13.68
CA SER A 42 -0.27 6.90 -13.39
C SER A 42 -0.16 7.86 -12.19
N LYS A 43 0.90 7.74 -11.38
CA LYS A 43 1.11 8.54 -10.15
C LYS A 43 2.55 9.05 -10.04
N ARG A 44 3.05 9.69 -11.10
CA ARG A 44 4.34 10.38 -11.12
C ARG A 44 4.34 11.54 -10.12
N ILE A 45 5.46 11.75 -9.44
CA ILE A 45 5.72 12.94 -8.64
C ILE A 45 6.40 13.96 -9.55
N MET A 46 5.79 15.14 -9.65
CA MET A 46 6.29 16.25 -10.46
C MET A 46 6.87 17.31 -9.54
N ARG A 47 8.04 17.86 -9.91
CA ARG A 47 8.64 19.06 -9.32
C ARG A 47 8.99 20.01 -10.46
N ASP A 48 8.52 21.24 -10.38
CA ASP A 48 8.75 22.27 -11.42
C ASP A 48 8.43 21.75 -12.84
N GLU A 49 7.26 21.13 -12.98
CA GLU A 49 6.74 20.53 -14.23
C GLU A 49 7.58 19.37 -14.81
N LYS A 50 8.66 18.96 -14.13
CA LYS A 50 9.50 17.82 -14.48
C LYS A 50 9.28 16.66 -13.53
N GLU A 51 9.35 15.45 -14.06
CA GLU A 51 9.27 14.25 -13.22
C GLU A 51 10.48 14.14 -12.29
N ASP A 52 10.22 14.05 -11.00
CA ASP A 52 11.18 13.57 -10.02
C ASP A 52 11.22 12.04 -10.10
N ARG A 53 12.17 11.51 -10.88
CA ARG A 53 12.30 10.07 -11.13
C ARG A 53 12.67 9.28 -9.90
N GLU A 54 13.36 9.88 -8.94
CA GLU A 54 13.74 9.20 -7.70
C GLU A 54 12.51 9.03 -6.82
N ALA A 55 11.80 10.13 -6.54
CA ALA A 55 10.57 10.10 -5.78
C ALA A 55 9.47 9.26 -6.47
N SER A 56 9.43 9.25 -7.81
CA SER A 56 8.44 8.46 -8.55
C SER A 56 8.68 6.94 -8.49
N ARG A 57 9.91 6.48 -8.26
CA ARG A 57 10.28 5.04 -8.27
C ARG A 57 10.19 4.40 -6.88
N ARG A 58 9.01 4.43 -6.25
CA ARG A 58 8.79 3.92 -4.89
C ARG A 58 7.72 2.82 -4.82
N VAL A 59 7.67 2.17 -3.66
CA VAL A 59 6.55 1.33 -3.20
C VAL A 59 6.02 1.99 -1.94
N GLU A 60 4.71 2.25 -1.87
CA GLU A 60 4.07 2.90 -0.74
C GLU A 60 3.22 1.91 0.04
N PHE A 61 3.30 1.97 1.37
CA PHE A 61 2.35 1.31 2.26
C PHE A 61 1.24 2.30 2.59
N ARG A 62 0.00 1.95 2.28
CA ARG A 62 -1.17 2.78 2.58
C ARG A 62 -2.12 2.04 3.50
N VAL A 63 -2.27 2.55 4.72
CA VAL A 63 -3.27 2.08 5.67
C VAL A 63 -4.59 2.78 5.37
N ARG A 64 -5.67 2.01 5.18
CA ARG A 64 -7.02 2.53 5.03
C ARG A 64 -7.86 2.02 6.19
N THR A 65 -8.45 2.94 6.94
CA THR A 65 -9.38 2.63 8.03
C THR A 65 -10.78 3.07 7.65
N GLN A 66 -11.79 2.54 8.34
CA GLN A 66 -13.18 2.97 8.18
C GLN A 66 -13.51 4.20 9.05
N ALA A 67 -12.50 4.94 9.50
CA ALA A 67 -12.65 6.03 10.46
C ALA A 67 -13.60 7.13 9.97
N GLU A 68 -13.57 7.49 8.68
CA GLU A 68 -14.49 8.48 8.11
C GLU A 68 -15.97 8.07 8.25
N ARG A 69 -16.28 6.77 8.09
CA ARG A 69 -17.65 6.27 8.31
C ARG A 69 -18.06 6.35 9.77
N GLN A 70 -17.13 6.05 10.68
CA GLN A 70 -17.37 6.14 12.13
C GLN A 70 -17.57 7.59 12.57
N ILE A 71 -16.74 8.52 12.09
CA ILE A 71 -16.86 9.95 12.40
C ILE A 71 -18.20 10.50 11.90
N ARG A 72 -18.64 10.16 10.68
CA ARG A 72 -19.97 10.56 10.18
C ARG A 72 -21.10 10.05 11.06
N LYS A 73 -21.05 8.79 11.50
CA LYS A 73 -22.06 8.25 12.44
C LYS A 73 -22.13 9.03 13.76
N ILE A 74 -20.99 9.51 14.28
CA ILE A 74 -20.96 10.31 15.52
C ILE A 74 -21.51 11.72 15.27
N LEU A 75 -21.23 12.33 14.12
CA LEU A 75 -21.67 13.68 13.78
C LEU A 75 -23.13 13.77 13.31
N GLU A 76 -23.69 12.66 12.83
CA GLU A 76 -25.10 12.52 12.41
C GLU A 76 -26.01 12.02 13.56
N MET A 77 -25.47 11.81 14.76
CA MET A 77 -26.24 11.69 16.02
C MET A 77 -26.66 13.06 16.53
#